data_AF-A0A835Y8H9-F1
#
_entry.id   AF-A0A835Y8H9-F1
#
_cell.length_a   1.000
_cell.length_b   1.000
_cell.length_c   1.000
_cell.angle_alpha   90.00
_cell.angle_beta   90.00
_cell.angle_gamma   90.00
#
_symmetry.space_group_name_H-M   'P 1'
#
loop_
_entity.id
_entity.type
_entity.pdbx_description
1 polymer ?
#
loop_
_entity_poly.entity_id
_entity_poly.type
_entity_poly.pdbx_seq_one_letter_code
_entity_poly.pdbx_strand_id
1 'polypeptide(L)'
;MAASRALCACLAMALLAVAMAKVSPTLTDKLVDLIKKKELSKFVEELQLKDMDVNQPDSKGTLPLIEAVRGKDFKFVDALLQYGALAKSKDPATGTTPLHVAFQTNNPQIARFLLSFGADPNATDKAGKKAREISPSKEIADLIATWDKEGAMAFEDPPGTWAKKSEKSSEEYWFNVKTGESRWTAPPSAAWQRIDMQGQPIKYTNYITGQTVAKCPPPLAWVKVRADGKEMFYNWKINFTQVEKPEEVPKELLEDIEKNVNQRWLNQKTLEWSWSDPTFNTPWRELHDAEHDKDYWYNVETGESVWEIPEAMAWTKLKDDESGGHFFHNRLTQDSSWEAPEHLDWVRHDSDL
;
A
#
# COMPACT_ATOMS: atom_id res chain seq x y z
N MET A 1 -17.87 42.89 -58.10
CA MET A 1 -17.53 43.39 -56.75
C MET A 1 -18.61 42.98 -55.72
N ALA A 2 -18.99 41.69 -55.67
CA ALA A 2 -20.08 41.22 -54.79
C ALA A 2 -19.93 39.77 -54.27
N ALA A 3 -18.73 39.17 -54.34
CA ALA A 3 -18.51 37.78 -53.89
C ALA A 3 -17.54 37.65 -52.69
N SER A 4 -16.91 38.75 -52.25
CA SER A 4 -15.86 38.70 -51.22
C SER A 4 -16.30 39.17 -49.82
N ARG A 5 -17.56 39.61 -49.65
CA ARG A 5 -18.07 40.08 -48.34
C ARG A 5 -19.04 39.12 -47.63
N ALA A 6 -19.52 38.07 -48.31
CA ALA A 6 -20.46 37.11 -47.71
C ALA A 6 -19.78 35.96 -46.94
N LEU A 7 -18.51 35.64 -47.22
CA LEU A 7 -17.79 34.55 -46.55
C LEU A 7 -17.23 34.91 -45.16
N CYS A 8 -17.16 36.20 -44.82
CA CYS A 8 -16.57 36.63 -43.54
C CYS A 8 -17.59 36.71 -42.39
N ALA A 9 -18.90 36.70 -42.69
CA ALA A 9 -19.96 36.74 -41.66
C ALA A 9 -20.41 35.33 -41.20
N CYS A 10 -20.28 34.30 -42.04
CA CYS A 10 -20.69 32.93 -41.68
C CYS A 10 -19.65 32.18 -40.84
N LEU A 11 -18.36 32.55 -40.94
CA LEU A 11 -17.29 31.95 -40.10
C LEU A 11 -17.25 32.51 -38.68
N ALA A 12 -17.70 33.75 -38.46
CA ALA A 12 -17.80 34.33 -37.12
C ALA A 12 -18.99 33.77 -36.31
N MET A 13 -20.07 33.32 -36.98
CA MET A 13 -21.21 32.68 -36.30
C MET A 13 -21.02 31.18 -36.04
N ALA A 14 -20.11 30.51 -36.74
CA ALA A 14 -19.76 29.11 -36.46
C ALA A 14 -18.76 28.96 -35.30
N LEU A 15 -17.92 29.97 -35.04
CA LEU A 15 -16.99 29.97 -33.90
C LEU A 15 -17.63 30.38 -32.56
N LEU A 16 -18.85 30.97 -32.58
CA LEU A 16 -19.63 31.22 -31.36
C LEU A 16 -20.61 30.08 -31.02
N ALA A 17 -20.92 29.19 -31.95
CA ALA A 17 -21.81 28.05 -31.70
C ALA A 17 -21.10 26.83 -31.06
N VAL A 18 -19.78 26.90 -30.86
CA VAL A 18 -19.03 25.94 -30.02
C VAL A 18 -19.04 26.35 -28.54
N ALA A 19 -19.54 27.55 -28.20
CA ALA A 19 -19.54 28.07 -26.83
C ALA A 19 -20.80 27.71 -25.99
N MET A 20 -21.77 26.97 -26.52
CA MET A 20 -22.98 26.58 -25.79
C MET A 20 -23.47 25.18 -26.21
N ALA A 21 -22.58 24.22 -26.42
CA ALA A 21 -23.00 22.84 -26.21
C ALA A 21 -23.21 22.72 -24.71
N LYS A 22 -24.46 22.59 -24.24
CA LYS A 22 -24.75 22.16 -22.87
C LYS A 22 -23.88 20.93 -22.62
N VAL A 23 -22.80 21.11 -21.86
CA VAL A 23 -21.97 20.01 -21.39
C VAL A 23 -22.94 19.13 -20.61
N SER A 24 -23.29 17.98 -21.18
CA SER A 24 -23.98 16.95 -20.41
C SER A 24 -23.15 16.76 -19.15
N PRO A 25 -23.75 16.85 -17.94
CA PRO A 25 -22.98 16.68 -16.72
C PRO A 25 -22.17 15.40 -16.87
N THR A 26 -20.86 15.53 -16.71
CA THR A 26 -19.98 14.36 -16.68
C THR A 26 -20.47 13.44 -15.57
N LEU A 27 -20.19 12.14 -15.68
CA LEU A 27 -20.63 11.18 -14.68
C LEU A 27 -20.16 11.59 -13.26
N THR A 28 -18.98 12.21 -13.18
CA THR A 28 -18.43 12.85 -11.98
C THR A 28 -19.21 14.07 -11.49
N ASP A 29 -19.72 14.94 -12.37
CA ASP A 29 -20.58 16.07 -11.98
C ASP A 29 -21.82 15.60 -11.23
N LYS A 30 -22.45 14.54 -11.74
CA LYS A 30 -23.60 13.91 -11.10
C LYS A 30 -23.22 13.34 -9.74
N LEU A 31 -22.07 12.69 -9.66
CA LEU A 31 -21.57 12.10 -8.43
C LEU A 31 -21.29 13.15 -7.33
N VAL A 32 -20.66 14.27 -7.69
CA VAL A 32 -20.43 15.42 -6.78
C VAL A 32 -21.74 16.09 -6.36
N ASP A 33 -22.72 16.20 -7.26
CA ASP A 33 -24.06 16.72 -6.93
C ASP A 33 -24.79 15.84 -5.92
N LEU A 34 -24.69 14.51 -6.04
CA LEU A 34 -25.26 13.57 -5.07
C LEU A 34 -24.62 13.67 -3.68
N ILE A 35 -23.30 13.90 -3.60
CA ILE A 35 -22.60 14.18 -2.33
C ILE A 35 -23.19 15.44 -1.68
N LYS A 36 -23.29 16.54 -2.44
CA LYS A 36 -23.83 17.82 -1.95
C LYS A 36 -25.28 17.72 -1.46
N LYS A 37 -26.09 16.89 -2.14
CA LYS A 37 -27.48 16.60 -1.77
C LYS A 37 -27.61 15.54 -0.67
N LYS A 38 -26.51 14.90 -0.26
CA LYS A 38 -26.45 13.82 0.73
C LYS A 38 -27.29 12.59 0.38
N GLU A 39 -27.40 12.28 -0.92
CA GLU A 39 -28.17 11.13 -1.44
C GLU A 39 -27.30 9.86 -1.57
N LEU A 40 -26.99 9.21 -0.44
CA LEU A 40 -26.06 8.07 -0.41
C LEU A 40 -26.53 6.85 -1.23
N SER A 41 -27.82 6.53 -1.25
CA SER A 41 -28.33 5.35 -1.96
C SER A 41 -28.07 5.43 -3.46
N LYS A 42 -28.49 6.53 -4.09
CA LYS A 42 -28.24 6.78 -5.52
C LYS A 42 -26.75 6.92 -5.81
N PHE A 43 -25.99 7.51 -4.89
CA PHE A 43 -24.55 7.62 -5.04
C PHE A 43 -23.86 6.27 -5.20
N VAL A 44 -24.22 5.29 -4.36
CA VAL A 44 -23.67 3.93 -4.46
C VAL A 44 -24.12 3.23 -5.75
N GLU A 45 -25.35 3.45 -6.20
CA GLU A 45 -25.83 2.92 -7.49
C GLU A 45 -25.01 3.48 -8.66
N GLU A 46 -24.68 4.77 -8.66
CA GLU A 46 -23.85 5.38 -9.72
C GLU A 46 -22.40 4.90 -9.68
N LEU A 47 -21.85 4.62 -8.49
CA LEU A 47 -20.50 4.08 -8.34
C LEU A 47 -20.31 2.70 -8.99
N GLN A 48 -21.40 1.93 -9.16
CA GLN A 48 -21.38 0.61 -9.78
C GLN A 48 -21.33 0.65 -11.31
N LEU A 49 -21.38 1.83 -11.93
CA LEU A 49 -21.30 1.96 -13.38
C LEU A 49 -19.88 1.66 -13.88
N LYS A 50 -19.78 0.81 -14.91
CA LYS A 50 -18.49 0.29 -15.44
C LYS A 50 -17.48 1.34 -15.90
N ASP A 51 -17.95 2.53 -16.28
CA ASP A 51 -17.12 3.63 -16.78
C ASP A 51 -16.89 4.74 -15.73
N MET A 52 -17.23 4.50 -14.46
CA MET A 52 -17.05 5.47 -13.38
C MET A 52 -15.58 5.54 -12.95
N ASP A 53 -14.95 6.69 -13.19
CA ASP A 53 -13.65 7.02 -12.61
C ASP A 53 -13.83 7.98 -11.42
N VAL A 54 -13.78 7.42 -10.21
CA VAL A 54 -13.94 8.17 -8.94
C VAL A 54 -12.80 9.16 -8.65
N ASN A 55 -11.69 9.06 -9.40
CA ASN A 55 -10.52 9.93 -9.25
C ASN A 55 -10.53 11.12 -10.21
N GLN A 56 -11.46 11.17 -11.15
CA GLN A 56 -11.61 12.34 -12.02
C GLN A 56 -12.28 13.49 -11.25
N PRO A 57 -11.86 14.75 -11.50
CA PRO A 57 -12.57 15.91 -11.01
C PRO A 57 -13.85 16.18 -11.80
N ASP A 58 -14.82 16.83 -11.17
CA ASP A 58 -16.02 17.35 -11.85
C ASP A 58 -15.67 18.50 -12.83
N SER A 59 -16.65 19.01 -13.56
CA SER A 59 -16.49 20.13 -14.50
C SER A 59 -15.99 21.43 -13.85
N LYS A 60 -16.03 21.52 -12.52
CA LYS A 60 -15.51 22.65 -11.73
C LYS A 60 -14.12 22.38 -11.17
N GLY A 61 -13.52 21.22 -11.47
CA GLY A 61 -12.22 20.81 -10.95
C GLY A 61 -12.27 20.16 -9.56
N THR A 62 -13.46 19.85 -9.03
CA THR A 62 -13.63 19.29 -7.69
C THR A 62 -13.52 17.78 -7.72
N LEU A 63 -12.59 17.22 -6.93
CA LEU A 63 -12.51 15.78 -6.72
C LEU A 63 -13.65 15.31 -5.79
N PRO A 64 -14.38 14.22 -6.14
CA PRO A 64 -15.43 13.65 -5.28
C PRO A 64 -15.01 13.42 -3.84
N LEU A 65 -13.82 12.83 -3.64
CA LEU A 65 -13.30 12.53 -2.30
C LEU A 65 -13.07 13.79 -1.48
N ILE A 66 -12.56 14.86 -2.10
CA ILE A 66 -12.35 16.14 -1.42
C ILE A 66 -13.69 16.77 -1.03
N GLU A 67 -14.70 16.69 -1.88
CA GLU A 67 -16.05 17.21 -1.55
C GLU A 67 -16.68 16.44 -0.38
N ALA A 68 -16.60 15.10 -0.39
CA ALA A 68 -17.11 14.27 0.69
C ALA A 68 -16.42 14.57 2.04
N VAL A 69 -15.10 14.76 2.02
CA VAL A 69 -14.32 15.14 3.22
C VAL A 69 -14.71 16.54 3.70
N ARG A 70 -14.88 17.50 2.79
CA ARG A 70 -15.32 18.88 3.11
C ARG A 70 -16.71 18.88 3.76
N GLY A 71 -17.61 18.02 3.29
CA GLY A 71 -18.95 17.80 3.86
C GLY A 71 -18.94 17.10 5.22
N LYS A 72 -17.78 16.58 5.67
CA LYS A 72 -17.61 15.74 6.87
C LYS A 72 -18.45 14.46 6.85
N ASP A 73 -18.84 13.99 5.66
CA ASP A 73 -19.77 12.88 5.50
C ASP A 73 -19.00 11.56 5.35
N PHE A 74 -18.70 10.92 6.48
CA PHE A 74 -17.89 9.68 6.55
C PHE A 74 -18.37 8.60 5.58
N LYS A 75 -19.69 8.41 5.42
CA LYS A 75 -20.25 7.37 4.54
C LYS A 75 -19.89 7.56 3.05
N PHE A 76 -19.81 8.81 2.58
CA PHE A 76 -19.38 9.09 1.20
C PHE A 76 -17.88 8.91 1.05
N VAL A 77 -17.09 9.33 2.06
CA VAL A 77 -15.64 9.10 2.08
C VAL A 77 -15.33 7.59 2.03
N ASP A 78 -16.04 6.82 2.86
CA ASP A 78 -15.96 5.36 2.93
C ASP A 78 -16.28 4.71 1.59
N ALA A 79 -17.46 5.00 1.01
CA ALA A 79 -17.84 4.49 -0.29
C ALA A 79 -16.83 4.86 -1.39
N LEU A 80 -16.32 6.10 -1.42
CA LEU A 80 -15.34 6.50 -2.43
C LEU A 80 -14.01 5.73 -2.32
N LEU A 81 -13.47 5.60 -1.12
CA LEU A 81 -12.22 4.87 -0.90
C LEU A 81 -12.38 3.38 -1.21
N GLN A 82 -13.53 2.79 -0.87
CA GLN A 82 -13.87 1.42 -1.25
C GLN A 82 -13.99 1.22 -2.77
N TYR A 83 -14.40 2.24 -3.53
CA TYR A 83 -14.45 2.19 -4.99
C TYR A 83 -13.15 2.68 -5.67
N GLY A 84 -12.04 2.72 -4.93
CA GLY A 84 -10.72 3.00 -5.49
C GLY A 84 -10.35 4.49 -5.59
N ALA A 85 -11.04 5.37 -4.85
CA ALA A 85 -10.59 6.75 -4.72
C ALA A 85 -9.22 6.79 -4.02
N LEU A 86 -8.31 7.59 -4.57
CA LEU A 86 -6.95 7.70 -4.06
C LEU A 86 -6.91 8.76 -2.95
N ALA A 87 -6.59 8.34 -1.72
CA ALA A 87 -6.46 9.25 -0.57
C ALA A 87 -5.34 10.30 -0.74
N LYS A 88 -4.39 10.03 -1.65
CA LYS A 88 -3.27 10.93 -2.03
C LYS A 88 -3.60 11.92 -3.15
N SER A 89 -4.81 11.87 -3.72
CA SER A 89 -5.20 12.78 -4.81
C SER A 89 -5.04 14.24 -4.41
N LYS A 90 -4.58 15.07 -5.35
CA LYS A 90 -4.42 16.51 -5.16
C LYS A 90 -5.48 17.25 -5.95
N ASP A 91 -6.14 18.19 -5.29
CA ASP A 91 -7.04 19.14 -5.93
C ASP A 91 -6.30 19.84 -7.09
N PRO A 92 -6.80 19.79 -8.33
CA PRO A 92 -6.11 20.36 -9.48
C PRO A 92 -5.82 21.86 -9.35
N ALA A 93 -6.70 22.63 -8.68
CA ALA A 93 -6.56 24.07 -8.56
C ALA A 93 -5.54 24.45 -7.47
N THR A 94 -5.66 23.86 -6.29
CA THR A 94 -4.93 24.28 -5.08
C THR A 94 -3.81 23.33 -4.65
N GLY A 95 -3.79 22.10 -5.17
CA GLY A 95 -2.89 21.04 -4.74
C GLY A 95 -3.24 20.42 -3.39
N THR A 96 -4.34 20.82 -2.74
CA THR A 96 -4.73 20.28 -1.44
C THR A 96 -5.10 18.80 -1.55
N THR A 97 -4.65 17.99 -0.60
CA THR A 97 -5.07 16.59 -0.49
C THR A 97 -6.34 16.45 0.37
N PRO A 98 -7.08 15.34 0.28
CA PRO A 98 -8.14 15.01 1.24
C PRO A 98 -7.72 15.20 2.71
N LEU A 99 -6.47 14.85 3.05
CA LEU A 99 -5.97 14.98 4.42
C LEU A 99 -5.81 16.45 4.87
N HIS A 100 -5.44 17.37 3.96
CA HIS A 100 -5.46 18.80 4.28
C HIS A 100 -6.86 19.24 4.71
N VAL A 101 -7.88 18.83 3.96
CA VAL A 101 -9.28 19.21 4.25
C VAL A 101 -9.78 18.54 5.52
N ALA A 102 -9.47 17.27 5.77
CA ALA A 102 -9.84 16.58 7.00
C ALA A 102 -9.26 17.28 8.24
N PHE A 103 -8.00 17.73 8.16
CA PHE A 103 -7.38 18.49 9.23
C PHE A 103 -7.95 19.90 9.37
N GLN A 104 -8.19 20.64 8.27
CA GLN A 104 -8.81 21.98 8.33
C GLN A 104 -10.20 21.94 8.95
N THR A 105 -10.96 20.88 8.67
CA THR A 105 -12.32 20.69 9.15
C THR A 105 -12.37 20.07 10.56
N ASN A 106 -11.21 19.78 11.16
CA ASN A 106 -11.02 19.15 12.46
C ASN A 106 -11.82 17.84 12.61
N ASN A 107 -11.70 16.93 11.64
CA ASN A 107 -12.38 15.63 11.65
C ASN A 107 -11.37 14.47 11.81
N PRO A 108 -11.02 14.09 13.05
CA PRO A 108 -10.02 13.05 13.32
C PRO A 108 -10.47 11.66 12.85
N GLN A 109 -11.77 11.38 12.81
CA GLN A 109 -12.29 10.12 12.27
C GLN A 109 -11.98 9.97 10.79
N ILE A 110 -12.31 10.98 9.98
CA ILE A 110 -11.99 10.98 8.54
C ILE A 110 -10.48 11.03 8.33
N ALA A 111 -9.74 11.81 9.12
CA ALA A 111 -8.29 11.86 9.01
C ALA A 111 -7.64 10.49 9.27
N ARG A 112 -8.02 9.79 10.34
CA ARG A 112 -7.57 8.42 10.64
C ARG A 112 -7.84 7.47 9.48
N PHE A 113 -9.03 7.58 8.88
CA PHE A 113 -9.43 6.73 7.76
C PHE A 113 -8.66 7.04 6.49
N LEU A 114 -8.39 8.31 6.17
CA LEU A 114 -7.53 8.68 5.05
C LEU A 114 -6.09 8.17 5.26
N LEU A 115 -5.57 8.25 6.49
CA LEU A 115 -4.24 7.72 6.83
C LEU A 115 -4.17 6.20 6.62
N SER A 116 -5.22 5.44 6.96
CA SER A 116 -5.24 3.98 6.70
C SER A 116 -5.25 3.63 5.20
N PHE A 117 -5.68 4.57 4.34
CA PHE A 117 -5.61 4.46 2.88
C PHE A 117 -4.36 5.12 2.28
N GLY A 118 -3.31 5.33 3.08
CA GLY A 118 -2.00 5.81 2.61
C GLY A 118 -1.93 7.30 2.33
N ALA A 119 -2.83 8.12 2.89
CA ALA A 119 -2.64 9.57 2.85
C ALA A 119 -1.35 9.98 3.58
N ASP A 120 -0.58 10.88 2.98
CA ASP A 120 0.68 11.37 3.54
C ASP A 120 0.47 12.70 4.27
N PRO A 121 0.71 12.79 5.60
CA PRO A 121 0.65 14.04 6.36
C PRO A 121 1.76 15.04 5.97
N ASN A 122 2.80 14.63 5.26
CA ASN A 122 3.85 15.51 4.75
C ASN A 122 3.59 16.02 3.33
N ALA A 123 2.51 15.58 2.68
CA ALA A 123 2.13 16.08 1.37
C ALA A 123 1.92 17.60 1.41
N THR A 124 2.49 18.30 0.43
CA THR A 124 2.37 19.76 0.29
C THR A 124 1.31 20.15 -0.73
N ASP A 125 0.56 21.21 -0.41
CA ASP A 125 -0.27 21.93 -1.37
C ASP A 125 0.57 22.88 -2.25
N LYS A 126 -0.07 23.61 -3.18
CA LYS A 126 0.64 24.56 -4.05
C LYS A 126 1.16 25.81 -3.33
N ALA A 127 0.69 26.09 -2.12
CA ALA A 127 1.23 27.15 -1.27
C ALA A 127 2.46 26.67 -0.46
N GLY A 128 2.85 25.39 -0.61
CA GLY A 128 3.97 24.79 0.12
C GLY A 128 3.62 24.37 1.54
N LYS A 129 2.35 24.47 1.95
CA LYS A 129 1.92 24.06 3.29
C LYS A 129 1.76 22.55 3.34
N LYS A 130 2.29 21.90 4.37
CA LYS A 130 2.08 20.46 4.59
C LYS A 130 0.74 20.21 5.28
N ALA A 131 0.12 19.06 5.01
CA ALA A 131 -1.11 18.69 5.70
C ALA A 131 -0.94 18.75 7.23
N ARG A 132 0.12 18.14 7.80
CA ARG A 132 0.40 18.14 9.25
C ARG A 132 0.56 19.51 9.91
N GLU A 133 0.86 20.55 9.13
CA GLU A 133 0.96 21.94 9.63
C GLU A 133 -0.43 22.57 9.82
N ILE A 134 -1.45 21.92 9.29
CA ILE A 134 -2.85 22.15 9.60
C ILE A 134 -3.17 21.21 10.77
N SER A 135 -3.00 21.67 12.01
CA SER A 135 -3.35 20.84 13.17
C SER A 135 -4.11 21.68 14.20
N PRO A 136 -5.46 21.63 14.17
CA PRO A 136 -6.28 22.45 15.06
C PRO A 136 -6.54 21.80 16.43
N SER A 137 -6.31 20.49 16.60
CA SER A 137 -6.71 19.76 17.82
C SER A 137 -5.67 18.74 18.30
N LYS A 138 -5.76 18.39 19.59
CA LYS A 138 -4.92 17.37 20.22
C LYS A 138 -5.07 15.99 19.55
N GLU A 139 -6.29 15.60 19.20
CA GLU A 139 -6.55 14.31 18.56
C GLU A 139 -5.83 14.17 17.20
N ILE A 140 -5.81 15.24 16.39
CA ILE A 140 -5.06 15.24 15.12
C ILE A 140 -3.54 15.19 15.39
N ALA A 141 -3.06 15.90 16.41
CA ALA A 141 -1.65 15.82 16.80
C ALA A 141 -1.24 14.41 17.23
N ASP A 142 -2.10 13.71 17.99
CA ASP A 142 -1.88 12.31 18.41
C ASP A 142 -1.86 11.35 17.20
N LEU A 143 -2.72 11.58 16.19
CA LEU A 143 -2.67 10.83 14.93
C LEU A 143 -1.35 11.04 14.19
N ILE A 144 -0.88 12.29 14.08
CA ILE A 144 0.40 12.59 13.42
C ILE A 144 1.56 11.94 14.18
N ALA A 145 1.57 11.99 15.52
CA ALA A 145 2.59 11.34 16.33
C ALA A 145 2.59 9.81 16.15
N THR A 146 1.41 9.19 16.03
CA THR A 146 1.28 7.76 15.72
C THR A 146 1.85 7.45 14.34
N TRP A 147 1.52 8.27 13.34
CA TRP A 147 2.04 8.12 11.97
C TRP A 147 3.56 8.31 11.91
N ASP A 148 4.11 9.29 12.62
CA ASP A 148 5.56 9.54 12.66
C ASP A 148 6.33 8.33 13.26
N LYS A 149 5.70 7.57 14.17
CA LYS A 149 6.32 6.40 14.83
C LYS A 149 6.16 5.12 14.02
N GLU A 150 4.99 4.88 13.43
CA GLU A 150 4.59 3.56 12.91
C GLU A 150 4.13 3.58 11.44
N GLY A 151 4.05 4.77 10.83
CA GLY A 151 3.62 4.97 9.43
C GLY A 151 2.13 4.71 9.21
N ALA A 152 1.71 4.61 7.93
CA ALA A 152 0.30 4.36 7.58
C ALA A 152 -0.22 3.00 8.08
N MET A 153 0.65 2.00 8.19
CA MET A 153 0.32 0.66 8.70
C MET A 153 -0.25 0.69 10.13
N ALA A 154 0.07 1.70 10.93
CA ALA A 154 -0.49 1.90 12.27
C ALA A 154 -2.02 2.08 12.30
N PHE A 155 -2.60 2.44 11.15
CA PHE A 155 -4.02 2.74 11.00
C PHE A 155 -4.78 1.62 10.29
N GLU A 156 -4.09 0.58 9.83
CA GLU A 156 -4.71 -0.58 9.20
C GLU A 156 -5.36 -1.52 10.23
N ASP A 157 -6.27 -2.37 9.78
CA ASP A 157 -6.90 -3.37 10.64
C ASP A 157 -5.89 -4.48 11.02
N PRO A 158 -6.00 -5.05 12.23
CA PRO A 158 -5.12 -6.15 12.64
C PRO A 158 -5.25 -7.36 11.70
N PRO A 159 -4.19 -8.17 11.56
CA PRO A 159 -4.25 -9.45 10.86
C PRO A 159 -5.40 -10.34 11.35
N GLY A 160 -6.00 -11.09 10.42
CA GLY A 160 -7.09 -12.03 10.67
C GLY A 160 -8.45 -11.35 10.85
N THR A 161 -8.52 -10.04 10.62
CA THR A 161 -9.77 -9.27 10.70
C THR A 161 -10.59 -9.42 9.42
N TRP A 162 -9.94 -9.62 8.27
CA TRP A 162 -10.63 -9.70 6.98
C TRP A 162 -10.60 -11.11 6.39
N ALA A 163 -11.74 -11.51 5.84
CA ALA A 163 -11.99 -12.79 5.21
C ALA A 163 -12.45 -12.58 3.76
N LYS A 164 -11.99 -13.41 2.83
CA LYS A 164 -12.36 -13.35 1.42
C LYS A 164 -13.51 -14.32 1.15
N LYS A 165 -14.70 -13.80 0.90
CA LYS A 165 -15.92 -14.56 0.68
C LYS A 165 -16.33 -14.54 -0.78
N SER A 166 -16.97 -15.61 -1.22
CA SER A 166 -17.62 -15.71 -2.53
C SER A 166 -19.08 -16.06 -2.31
N GLU A 167 -19.97 -15.33 -2.96
CA GLU A 167 -21.37 -15.75 -3.08
C GLU A 167 -21.57 -16.63 -4.31
N LYS A 168 -22.79 -17.20 -4.44
CA LYS A 168 -23.19 -18.09 -5.54
C LYS A 168 -23.00 -17.48 -6.94
N SER A 169 -22.81 -16.16 -7.02
CA SER A 169 -22.63 -15.38 -8.26
C SER A 169 -21.19 -15.31 -8.78
N SER A 170 -20.22 -16.00 -8.15
CA SER A 170 -18.77 -15.97 -8.48
C SER A 170 -18.05 -14.64 -8.22
N GLU A 171 -18.73 -13.67 -7.63
CA GLU A 171 -18.10 -12.41 -7.20
C GLU A 171 -17.49 -12.58 -5.80
N GLU A 172 -16.19 -12.28 -5.71
CA GLU A 172 -15.45 -12.30 -4.45
C GLU A 172 -15.55 -10.93 -3.76
N TYR A 173 -15.71 -10.94 -2.44
CA TYR A 173 -15.72 -9.75 -1.60
C TYR A 173 -14.96 -9.99 -0.30
N TRP A 174 -14.61 -8.90 0.38
CA TRP A 174 -13.96 -8.89 1.66
C TRP A 174 -14.96 -8.65 2.78
N PHE A 175 -14.94 -9.48 3.80
CA PHE A 175 -15.79 -9.38 4.98
C PHE A 175 -14.96 -9.23 6.24
N ASN A 176 -15.22 -8.18 7.02
CA ASN A 176 -14.57 -7.94 8.29
C ASN A 176 -15.30 -8.72 9.39
N VAL A 177 -14.66 -9.76 9.92
CA VAL A 177 -15.29 -10.66 10.90
C VAL A 177 -15.55 -9.99 12.25
N LYS A 178 -14.87 -8.88 12.55
CA LYS A 178 -15.02 -8.14 13.81
C LYS A 178 -16.10 -7.06 13.72
N THR A 179 -16.14 -6.32 12.62
CA THR A 179 -17.06 -5.18 12.46
C THR A 179 -18.34 -5.55 11.70
N GLY A 180 -18.35 -6.65 10.96
CA GLY A 180 -19.45 -7.04 10.07
C GLY A 180 -19.49 -6.24 8.76
N GLU A 181 -18.43 -5.49 8.44
CA GLU A 181 -18.32 -4.68 7.24
C GLU A 181 -18.01 -5.55 6.01
N SER A 182 -18.59 -5.22 4.85
CA SER A 182 -18.30 -5.86 3.57
C SER A 182 -17.73 -4.85 2.58
N ARG A 183 -16.72 -5.25 1.80
CA ARG A 183 -16.07 -4.44 0.76
C ARG A 183 -15.83 -5.25 -0.51
N TRP A 184 -16.02 -4.64 -1.67
CA TRP A 184 -15.75 -5.29 -2.97
C TRP A 184 -14.28 -5.19 -3.39
N THR A 185 -13.55 -4.23 -2.85
CA THR A 185 -12.12 -4.08 -3.03
C THR A 185 -11.39 -4.54 -1.77
N ALA A 186 -10.11 -4.90 -1.92
CA ALA A 186 -9.30 -5.28 -0.79
C ALA A 186 -9.17 -4.10 0.20
N PRO A 187 -9.30 -4.35 1.51
CA PRO A 187 -8.88 -3.36 2.50
C PRO A 187 -7.34 -3.23 2.50
N PRO A 188 -6.78 -2.09 2.95
CA PRO A 188 -5.34 -1.89 3.07
C PRO A 188 -4.60 -3.02 3.79
N SER A 189 -5.16 -3.56 4.88
CA SER A 189 -4.56 -4.66 5.64
C SER A 189 -4.41 -5.96 4.83
N ALA A 190 -5.27 -6.21 3.85
CA ALA A 190 -5.22 -7.38 2.96
C ALA A 190 -4.55 -7.08 1.61
N ALA A 191 -3.99 -5.87 1.43
CA ALA A 191 -3.36 -5.43 0.19
C ALA A 191 -1.83 -5.59 0.19
N TRP A 192 -1.26 -6.18 1.24
CA TRP A 192 0.16 -6.46 1.31
C TRP A 192 0.55 -7.65 0.45
N GLN A 193 1.65 -7.52 -0.29
CA GLN A 193 2.22 -8.58 -1.12
C GLN A 193 3.72 -8.69 -0.90
N ARG A 194 4.22 -9.92 -0.90
CA ARG A 194 5.66 -10.21 -0.93
C ARG A 194 6.15 -10.09 -2.37
N ILE A 195 7.17 -9.26 -2.58
CA ILE A 195 7.88 -9.11 -3.84
C ILE A 195 9.22 -9.83 -3.70
N ASP A 196 9.40 -10.85 -4.54
CA ASP A 196 10.59 -11.68 -4.63
C ASP A 196 11.21 -11.46 -6.01
N MET A 197 12.42 -10.92 -6.05
CA MET A 197 13.17 -10.68 -7.28
C MET A 197 14.54 -11.33 -7.15
N GLN A 198 14.93 -12.12 -8.16
CA GLN A 198 16.21 -12.84 -8.14
C GLN A 198 17.38 -11.87 -7.92
N GLY A 199 18.21 -12.16 -6.90
CA GLY A 199 19.35 -11.32 -6.53
C GLY A 199 18.99 -10.02 -5.81
N GLN A 200 17.73 -9.82 -5.40
CA GLN A 200 17.28 -8.64 -4.65
C GLN A 200 16.71 -9.06 -3.29
N PRO A 201 16.89 -8.25 -2.22
CA PRO A 201 16.26 -8.51 -0.94
C PRO A 201 14.73 -8.48 -1.06
N ILE A 202 14.07 -9.37 -0.33
CA ILE A 202 12.60 -9.42 -0.25
C ILE A 202 12.07 -8.05 0.18
N LYS A 203 11.02 -7.59 -0.50
CA LYS A 203 10.28 -6.38 -0.13
C LYS A 203 8.81 -6.73 0.01
N TYR A 204 8.12 -5.96 0.84
CA TYR A 204 6.68 -6.06 0.97
C TYR A 204 6.07 -4.76 0.52
N THR A 205 5.13 -4.83 -0.41
CA THR A 205 4.45 -3.65 -0.95
C THR A 205 2.97 -3.75 -0.67
N ASN A 206 2.35 -2.62 -0.34
CA ASN A 206 0.91 -2.48 -0.28
C ASN A 206 0.44 -1.75 -1.54
N TYR A 207 -0.33 -2.43 -2.40
CA TYR A 207 -0.72 -1.83 -3.69
C TYR A 207 -1.81 -0.76 -3.57
N ILE A 208 -2.50 -0.67 -2.44
CA ILE A 208 -3.52 0.37 -2.18
C ILE A 208 -2.84 1.63 -1.61
N THR A 209 -2.06 1.47 -0.55
CA THR A 209 -1.42 2.61 0.12
C THR A 209 -0.13 3.05 -0.59
N GLY A 210 0.46 2.19 -1.41
CA GLY A 210 1.75 2.41 -2.08
C GLY A 210 2.96 2.25 -1.15
N GLN A 211 2.76 1.79 0.08
CA GLN A 211 3.85 1.61 1.04
C GLN A 211 4.76 0.44 0.66
N THR A 212 6.05 0.59 0.93
CA THR A 212 7.04 -0.49 0.80
C THR A 212 7.84 -0.63 2.09
N VAL A 213 7.96 -1.85 2.62
CA VAL A 213 8.73 -2.17 3.82
C VAL A 213 9.67 -3.34 3.57
N ALA A 214 10.81 -3.36 4.27
CA ALA A 214 11.78 -4.45 4.21
C ALA A 214 11.43 -5.62 5.14
N LYS A 215 10.87 -5.33 6.32
CA LYS A 215 10.47 -6.34 7.30
C LYS A 215 9.08 -6.86 6.97
N CYS A 216 8.87 -8.16 7.19
CA CYS A 216 7.55 -8.78 7.01
C CYS A 216 6.47 -8.02 7.82
N PRO A 217 5.46 -7.44 7.16
CA PRO A 217 4.41 -6.69 7.83
C PRO A 217 3.47 -7.67 8.56
N PRO A 218 2.80 -7.24 9.65
CA PRO A 218 1.92 -8.11 10.43
C PRO A 218 0.90 -8.90 9.60
N PRO A 219 0.22 -8.34 8.57
CA PRO A 219 -0.75 -9.11 7.78
C PRO A 219 -0.19 -10.30 7.01
N LEU A 220 1.13 -10.36 6.80
CA LEU A 220 1.81 -11.47 6.12
C LEU A 220 2.64 -12.34 7.09
N ALA A 221 2.61 -12.04 8.39
CA ALA A 221 3.39 -12.72 9.41
C ALA A 221 2.72 -14.01 9.93
N TRP A 222 1.99 -14.70 9.07
CA TRP A 222 1.28 -15.93 9.39
C TRP A 222 2.16 -17.16 9.19
N VAL A 223 2.05 -18.12 10.10
CA VAL A 223 2.65 -19.45 10.01
C VAL A 223 1.65 -20.50 10.46
N LYS A 224 1.81 -21.73 9.97
CA LYS A 224 0.98 -22.86 10.39
C LYS A 224 1.74 -23.64 11.45
N VAL A 225 1.08 -23.85 12.58
CA VAL A 225 1.70 -24.48 13.74
C VAL A 225 0.85 -25.62 14.25
N ARG A 226 1.51 -26.62 14.82
CA ARG A 226 0.88 -27.76 15.47
C ARG A 226 1.34 -27.81 16.92
N ALA A 227 0.39 -27.73 17.84
CA ALA A 227 0.60 -27.88 19.27
C ALA A 227 -0.48 -28.83 19.83
N ASP A 228 -0.08 -29.80 20.66
CA ASP A 228 -0.98 -30.80 21.26
C ASP A 228 -1.90 -31.52 20.25
N GLY A 229 -1.36 -31.83 19.07
CA GLY A 229 -2.11 -32.49 18.00
C GLY A 229 -3.16 -31.63 17.30
N LYS A 230 -3.24 -30.33 17.61
CA LYS A 230 -4.13 -29.37 16.93
C LYS A 230 -3.32 -28.47 16.02
N GLU A 231 -3.80 -28.30 14.80
CA GLU A 231 -3.25 -27.35 13.84
C GLU A 231 -3.97 -26.00 13.97
N MET A 232 -3.20 -24.92 13.95
CA MET A 232 -3.70 -23.56 13.99
C MET A 232 -2.79 -22.62 13.20
N PHE A 233 -3.28 -21.43 12.90
CA PHE A 233 -2.51 -20.36 12.30
C PHE A 233 -2.05 -19.40 13.39
N TYR A 234 -0.75 -19.13 13.42
CA TYR A 234 -0.14 -18.22 14.38
C TYR A 234 0.49 -17.03 13.65
N ASN A 235 0.19 -15.83 14.12
CA ASN A 235 0.82 -14.60 13.70
C ASN A 235 1.88 -14.20 14.72
N TRP A 236 3.15 -14.37 14.35
CA TRP A 236 4.29 -14.18 15.26
C TRP A 236 4.65 -12.71 15.51
N LYS A 237 4.17 -11.78 14.67
CA LYS A 237 4.41 -10.34 14.86
C LYS A 237 3.57 -9.75 15.98
N ILE A 238 2.31 -10.19 16.06
CA ILE A 238 1.33 -9.64 17.02
C ILE A 238 0.93 -10.64 18.09
N ASN A 239 1.58 -11.81 18.13
CA ASN A 239 1.29 -12.90 19.06
C ASN A 239 -0.21 -13.28 19.08
N PHE A 240 -0.76 -13.55 17.90
CA PHE A 240 -2.18 -13.84 17.71
C PHE A 240 -2.38 -15.21 17.05
N THR A 241 -3.38 -15.97 17.48
CA THR A 241 -3.69 -17.30 16.95
C THR A 241 -5.13 -17.37 16.49
N GLN A 242 -5.37 -18.10 15.40
CA GLN A 242 -6.71 -18.45 14.95
C GLN A 242 -6.75 -19.86 14.37
N VAL A 243 -7.92 -20.48 14.43
CA VAL A 243 -8.15 -21.83 13.88
C VAL A 243 -8.43 -21.76 12.39
N GLU A 244 -9.16 -20.73 11.95
CA GLU A 244 -9.52 -20.55 10.55
C GLU A 244 -8.34 -20.04 9.72
N LYS A 245 -8.32 -20.46 8.46
CA LYS A 245 -7.31 -20.07 7.48
C LYS A 245 -7.37 -18.54 7.24
N PRO A 246 -6.24 -17.81 7.30
CA PRO A 246 -6.23 -16.38 7.05
C PRO A 246 -6.42 -16.10 5.55
N GLU A 247 -7.63 -15.77 5.15
CA GLU A 247 -8.01 -15.51 3.74
C GLU A 247 -7.45 -14.17 3.20
N GLU A 248 -6.94 -13.29 4.08
CA GLU A 248 -6.24 -12.04 3.72
C GLU A 248 -4.84 -12.25 3.12
N VAL A 249 -4.29 -13.45 3.25
CA VAL A 249 -2.94 -13.78 2.78
C VAL A 249 -2.97 -14.15 1.29
N PRO A 250 -2.02 -13.66 0.46
CA PRO A 250 -1.89 -14.08 -0.93
C PRO A 250 -1.81 -15.60 -1.05
N LYS A 251 -2.48 -16.16 -2.07
CA LYS A 251 -2.63 -17.61 -2.24
C LYS A 251 -1.28 -18.34 -2.27
N GLU A 252 -0.28 -17.78 -2.94
CA GLU A 252 1.05 -18.37 -3.07
C GLU A 252 1.75 -18.50 -1.70
N LEU A 253 1.65 -17.46 -0.87
CA LEU A 253 2.23 -17.48 0.47
C LEU A 253 1.47 -18.45 1.39
N LEU A 254 0.17 -18.52 1.22
CA LEU A 254 -0.69 -19.40 1.99
C LEU A 254 -0.43 -20.88 1.70
N GLU A 255 -0.19 -21.24 0.43
CA GLU A 255 0.27 -22.58 0.04
C GLU A 255 1.65 -22.92 0.64
N ASP A 256 2.58 -21.96 0.72
CA ASP A 256 3.88 -22.16 1.39
C ASP A 256 3.70 -22.41 2.89
N ILE A 257 2.85 -21.61 3.56
CA ILE A 257 2.53 -21.76 4.98
C ILE A 257 1.90 -23.12 5.28
N GLU A 258 1.00 -23.60 4.42
CA GLU A 258 0.32 -24.89 4.61
C GLU A 258 1.26 -26.09 4.42
N LYS A 259 2.26 -25.97 3.53
CA LYS A 259 3.26 -27.02 3.30
C LYS A 259 4.29 -27.10 4.42
N ASN A 260 4.65 -25.97 5.02
CA ASN A 260 5.76 -25.86 5.96
C ASN A 260 5.25 -25.63 7.40
N VAL A 261 4.59 -26.66 7.96
CA VAL A 261 4.07 -26.62 9.34
C VAL A 261 5.23 -26.68 10.33
N ASN A 262 5.16 -25.88 11.39
CA ASN A 262 6.17 -25.89 12.47
C ASN A 262 7.60 -25.55 11.99
N GLN A 263 7.76 -25.01 10.77
CA GLN A 263 9.08 -24.67 10.23
C GLN A 263 9.53 -23.28 10.62
N ARG A 264 10.80 -23.19 11.03
CA ARG A 264 11.50 -21.96 11.37
C ARG A 264 12.91 -21.99 10.79
N TRP A 265 13.51 -20.83 10.63
CA TRP A 265 14.91 -20.70 10.28
C TRP A 265 15.77 -20.84 11.53
N LEU A 266 16.72 -21.78 11.52
CA LEU A 266 17.74 -21.95 12.55
C LEU A 266 19.09 -21.55 11.95
N ASN A 267 19.78 -20.63 12.62
CA ASN A 267 21.17 -20.35 12.32
C ASN A 267 22.03 -21.47 12.92
N GLN A 268 22.74 -22.23 12.08
CA GLN A 268 23.51 -23.38 12.55
C GLN A 268 24.75 -22.98 13.37
N LYS A 269 25.24 -21.74 13.21
CA LYS A 269 26.40 -21.21 13.94
C LYS A 269 26.00 -20.53 15.25
N THR A 270 25.03 -19.64 15.22
CA THR A 270 24.60 -18.87 16.41
C THR A 270 23.55 -19.60 17.26
N LEU A 271 22.92 -20.64 16.70
CA LEU A 271 21.77 -21.36 17.28
C LEU A 271 20.53 -20.46 17.49
N GLU A 272 20.48 -19.32 16.80
CA GLU A 272 19.33 -18.43 16.82
C GLU A 272 18.20 -18.94 15.93
N TRP A 273 16.96 -18.61 16.31
CA TRP A 273 15.75 -19.00 15.57
C TRP A 273 15.00 -17.79 15.02
N SER A 274 14.49 -17.89 13.80
CA SER A 274 13.68 -16.86 13.15
C SER A 274 12.46 -17.44 12.44
N TRP A 275 11.33 -16.73 12.50
CA TRP A 275 10.09 -17.08 11.79
C TRP A 275 10.07 -16.54 10.35
N SER A 276 10.88 -15.54 10.04
CA SER A 276 11.09 -15.03 8.68
C SER A 276 12.44 -15.47 8.15
N ASP A 277 12.60 -15.53 6.82
CA ASP A 277 13.89 -15.83 6.18
C ASP A 277 14.93 -14.75 6.52
N PRO A 278 15.98 -15.06 7.30
CA PRO A 278 16.95 -14.07 7.73
C PRO A 278 17.98 -13.75 6.66
N THR A 279 18.17 -14.64 5.69
CA THR A 279 19.17 -14.46 4.63
C THR A 279 18.88 -13.26 3.74
N PHE A 280 17.62 -12.78 3.74
CA PHE A 280 17.16 -11.64 2.94
C PHE A 280 16.64 -10.46 3.78
N ASN A 281 16.93 -10.45 5.08
CA ASN A 281 16.39 -9.47 6.03
C ASN A 281 17.32 -8.24 6.21
N THR A 282 18.34 -8.08 5.36
CA THR A 282 19.24 -6.93 5.44
C THR A 282 18.51 -5.65 5.02
N PRO A 283 18.80 -4.49 5.64
CA PRO A 283 18.18 -3.22 5.27
C PRO A 283 18.90 -2.53 4.09
N TRP A 284 20.08 -3.01 3.71
CA TRP A 284 20.86 -2.44 2.61
C TRP A 284 20.29 -2.82 1.23
N ARG A 285 20.33 -1.89 0.29
CA ARG A 285 19.88 -2.06 -1.10
C ARG A 285 20.96 -1.53 -2.03
N GLU A 286 21.41 -2.38 -2.93
CA GLU A 286 22.29 -1.98 -4.04
C GLU A 286 21.46 -1.19 -5.05
N LEU A 287 21.89 0.04 -5.33
CA LEU A 287 21.25 1.00 -6.23
C LEU A 287 22.32 1.52 -7.19
N HIS A 288 21.89 1.89 -8.39
CA HIS A 288 22.79 2.43 -9.41
C HIS A 288 22.60 3.94 -9.52
N ASP A 289 23.68 4.71 -9.41
CA ASP A 289 23.68 6.13 -9.71
C ASP A 289 23.97 6.36 -11.19
N ALA A 290 22.93 6.76 -11.93
CA ALA A 290 23.01 7.02 -13.36
C ALA A 290 23.88 8.24 -13.72
N GLU A 291 24.10 9.19 -12.81
CA GLU A 291 24.96 10.36 -13.08
C GLU A 291 26.45 10.01 -13.03
N HIS A 292 26.81 9.06 -12.15
CA HIS A 292 28.20 8.67 -11.91
C HIS A 292 28.55 7.29 -12.45
N ASP A 293 27.59 6.58 -13.05
CA ASP A 293 27.72 5.20 -13.56
C ASP A 293 28.32 4.27 -12.52
N LYS A 294 27.83 4.37 -11.28
CA LYS A 294 28.40 3.67 -10.12
C LYS A 294 27.31 3.16 -9.19
N ASP A 295 27.51 1.95 -8.70
CA ASP A 295 26.63 1.37 -7.69
C ASP A 295 26.93 1.93 -6.30
N TYR A 296 25.88 2.13 -5.51
CA TYR A 296 25.90 2.54 -4.12
C TYR A 296 24.90 1.72 -3.31
N TRP A 297 25.06 1.69 -1.99
CA TRP A 297 24.18 0.96 -1.09
C TRP A 297 23.39 1.92 -0.23
N TYR A 298 22.07 1.78 -0.25
CA TYR A 298 21.14 2.55 0.57
C TYR A 298 20.53 1.68 1.66
N ASN A 299 20.63 2.11 2.90
CA ASN A 299 19.97 1.48 4.03
C ASN A 299 18.54 2.01 4.15
N VAL A 300 17.55 1.16 3.88
CA VAL A 300 16.14 1.58 3.91
C VAL A 300 15.60 1.85 5.31
N GLU A 301 16.30 1.42 6.35
CA GLU A 301 15.90 1.65 7.74
C GLU A 301 16.55 2.93 8.30
N THR A 302 17.83 3.16 8.06
CA THR A 302 18.55 4.33 8.59
C THR A 302 18.52 5.53 7.64
N GLY A 303 18.22 5.31 6.36
CA GLY A 303 18.29 6.36 5.33
C GLY A 303 19.72 6.69 4.88
N GLU A 304 20.72 5.90 5.31
CA GLU A 304 22.12 6.13 4.97
C GLU A 304 22.45 5.59 3.58
N SER A 305 23.25 6.35 2.83
CA SER A 305 23.83 5.92 1.56
C SER A 305 25.34 5.80 1.68
N VAL A 306 25.91 4.69 1.21
CA VAL A 306 27.36 4.45 1.18
C VAL A 306 27.78 3.98 -0.21
N TRP A 307 28.99 4.36 -0.62
CA TRP A 307 29.56 3.96 -1.92
C TRP A 307 30.38 2.67 -1.86
N GLU A 308 30.58 2.16 -0.65
CA GLU A 308 31.32 0.93 -0.38
C GLU A 308 30.32 -0.17 -0.04
N ILE A 309 30.62 -1.41 -0.43
CA ILE A 309 29.74 -2.56 -0.13
C ILE A 309 29.65 -2.68 1.38
N PRO A 310 28.45 -2.60 2.00
CA PRO A 310 28.30 -2.84 3.42
C PRO A 310 28.77 -4.26 3.76
N GLU A 311 29.43 -4.43 4.90
CA GLU A 311 29.95 -5.74 5.32
C GLU A 311 28.86 -6.84 5.32
N ALA A 312 27.65 -6.48 5.74
CA ALA A 312 26.47 -7.35 5.72
C ALA A 312 26.00 -7.79 4.30
N MET A 313 26.50 -7.14 3.25
CA MET A 313 26.21 -7.42 1.83
C MET A 313 27.45 -7.91 1.07
N ALA A 314 28.58 -8.04 1.77
CA ALA A 314 29.86 -8.41 1.16
C ALA A 314 29.86 -9.86 0.68
N TRP A 315 29.25 -10.74 1.46
CA TRP A 315 29.17 -12.17 1.12
C TRP A 315 27.98 -12.45 0.21
N THR A 316 28.25 -13.17 -0.88
CA THR A 316 27.24 -13.61 -1.85
C THR A 316 27.29 -15.12 -1.97
N LYS A 317 26.13 -15.78 -1.98
CA LYS A 317 26.02 -17.22 -2.22
C LYS A 317 26.01 -17.49 -3.72
N LEU A 318 27.02 -18.20 -4.20
CA LEU A 318 27.17 -18.58 -5.60
C LEU A 318 26.98 -20.08 -5.74
N LYS A 319 26.43 -20.51 -6.88
CA LYS A 319 26.33 -21.91 -7.22
C LYS A 319 27.58 -22.32 -7.98
N ASP A 320 28.14 -23.45 -7.61
CA ASP A 320 29.24 -24.05 -8.34
C ASP A 320 28.69 -24.97 -9.43
N ASP A 321 29.07 -24.72 -10.68
CA ASP A 321 28.56 -25.45 -11.84
C ASP A 321 29.11 -26.88 -11.93
N GLU A 322 30.28 -27.14 -11.34
CA GLU A 322 30.92 -28.46 -11.39
C GLU A 322 30.43 -29.41 -10.29
N SER A 323 30.40 -28.97 -9.03
CA SER A 323 29.93 -29.79 -7.90
C SER A 323 28.42 -29.78 -7.72
N GLY A 324 27.73 -28.80 -8.33
CA GLY A 324 26.31 -28.51 -8.05
C GLY A 324 26.06 -27.96 -6.64
N GLY A 325 27.13 -27.77 -5.84
CA GLY A 325 27.11 -27.20 -4.51
C GLY A 325 26.99 -25.67 -4.53
N HIS A 326 27.00 -25.08 -3.34
CA HIS A 326 27.08 -23.63 -3.20
C HIS A 326 28.36 -23.27 -2.44
N PHE A 327 28.98 -22.16 -2.81
CA PHE A 327 30.09 -21.55 -2.09
C PHE A 327 29.78 -20.08 -1.85
N PHE A 328 30.49 -19.46 -0.91
CA PHE A 328 30.31 -18.07 -0.53
C PHE A 328 31.54 -17.28 -0.97
N HIS A 329 31.29 -16.15 -1.63
CA HIS A 329 32.35 -15.25 -2.09
C HIS A 329 32.15 -13.86 -1.49
N ASN A 330 33.22 -13.32 -0.91
CA ASN A 330 33.23 -11.99 -0.32
C ASN A 330 33.72 -10.96 -1.35
N ARG A 331 32.84 -10.05 -1.76
CA ARG A 331 33.15 -9.01 -2.76
C ARG A 331 34.14 -7.95 -2.26
N LEU A 332 34.26 -7.76 -0.95
CA LEU A 332 35.21 -6.81 -0.34
C LEU A 332 36.62 -7.40 -0.22
N THR A 333 36.73 -8.59 0.37
CA THR A 333 38.04 -9.21 0.65
C THR A 333 38.54 -10.10 -0.49
N GLN A 334 37.68 -10.43 -1.45
CA GLN A 334 37.91 -11.41 -2.52
C GLN A 334 38.10 -12.85 -2.01
N ASP A 335 37.77 -13.11 -0.74
CA ASP A 335 37.85 -14.45 -0.15
C ASP A 335 36.70 -15.33 -0.64
N SER A 336 36.97 -16.62 -0.74
CA SER A 336 35.97 -17.65 -1.05
C SER A 336 35.99 -18.73 0.02
N SER A 337 34.81 -19.16 0.45
CA SER A 337 34.63 -20.17 1.49
C SER A 337 33.52 -21.15 1.11
N TRP A 338 33.75 -22.43 1.37
CA TRP A 338 32.71 -23.46 1.29
C TRP A 338 31.83 -23.49 2.55
N GLU A 339 32.28 -22.84 3.63
CA GLU A 339 31.49 -22.63 4.84
C GLU A 339 30.71 -21.32 4.77
N ALA A 340 29.45 -21.36 5.17
CA ALA A 340 28.60 -20.19 5.23
C ALA A 340 29.10 -19.18 6.29
N PRO A 341 29.17 -17.88 5.97
CA PRO A 341 29.36 -16.83 6.97
C PRO A 341 28.27 -16.89 8.04
N GLU A 342 28.58 -16.41 9.26
CA GLU A 342 27.67 -16.48 10.42
C GLU A 342 26.26 -15.94 10.14
N HIS A 343 26.14 -14.85 9.37
CA HIS A 343 24.85 -14.24 9.03
C HIS A 343 24.09 -14.94 7.89
N LEU A 344 24.71 -15.89 7.17
CA LEU A 344 24.13 -16.60 6.02
C LEU A 344 23.86 -18.09 6.28
N ASP A 345 24.25 -18.63 7.43
CA ASP A 345 24.13 -20.05 7.77
C ASP A 345 22.75 -20.43 8.34
N TRP A 346 21.69 -19.98 7.66
CA TRP A 346 20.31 -20.22 8.06
C TRP A 346 19.69 -21.36 7.24
N VAL A 347 19.08 -22.31 7.95
CA VAL A 347 18.36 -23.44 7.34
C VAL A 347 16.95 -23.55 7.91
N ARG A 348 15.99 -23.96 7.09
CA ARG A 348 14.66 -24.30 7.60
C ARG A 348 14.73 -25.61 8.39
N HIS A 349 14.19 -25.59 9.60
CA HIS A 349 14.19 -26.71 10.53
C HIS A 349 12.78 -26.88 11.10
N ASP A 350 12.34 -28.14 11.21
CA ASP A 350 11.07 -28.49 11.83
C ASP A 350 11.19 -28.38 13.35
N SER A 351 10.31 -27.63 14.00
CA SER A 351 10.29 -27.49 15.47
C SER A 351 8.87 -27.62 16.00
N ASP A 352 8.62 -28.59 16.88
CA ASP A 352 7.36 -28.63 17.60
C ASP A 352 7.29 -27.49 18.63
N LEU A 353 6.09 -26.89 18.75
CA LEU A 353 5.79 -25.76 19.63
C LEU A 353 5.25 -26.19 20.99
#